data_AF-A0A3P7PMH5-F1
#
_entry.id   AF-A0A3P7PMH5-F1
#
_cell.length_a   1.000
_cell.length_b   1.000
_cell.length_c   1.000
_cell.angle_alpha   90.00
_cell.angle_beta   90.00
_cell.angle_gamma   90.00
#
_symmetry.space_group_name_H-M   'P 1'
#
loop_
_entity.id
_entity.type
_entity.pdbx_description
1 polymer ?
#
loop_
_entity_poly.entity_id
_entity_poly.type
_entity_poly.pdbx_seq_one_letter_code
_entity_poly.pdbx_strand_id
1 'polypeptide(L)' 'MAEKLLTETNYITALNYGGIGTVVGHEITHGFDNGGSLYDAYGNLREWWNEDAKKNYEQRAQCLID' A
#
# COMPACT_ATOMS: atom_id res chain seq x y z
N MET A 1 -15.58 12.35 16.24
CA MET A 1 -16.48 11.23 15.89
C MET A 1 -15.80 10.18 15.00
N ALA A 2 -14.92 10.55 14.05
CA ALA A 2 -14.21 9.58 13.21
C ALA A 2 -13.18 8.72 13.97
N GLU A 3 -12.37 9.29 14.88
CA GLU A 3 -11.39 8.53 15.68
C GLU A 3 -12.01 7.41 16.52
N LYS A 4 -13.23 7.62 17.01
CA LYS A 4 -13.92 6.67 17.89
C LYS A 4 -14.35 5.39 17.18
N LEU A 5 -14.54 5.44 15.86
CA LEU A 5 -14.92 4.29 15.04
C LEU A 5 -13.72 3.47 14.54
N LEU A 6 -12.51 4.03 14.58
CA LEU A 6 -11.34 3.46 13.89
C LEU A 6 -10.43 2.63 14.81
N THR A 7 -10.57 2.73 16.13
CA THR A 7 -9.65 2.09 17.09
C THR A 7 -10.33 1.41 18.28
N GLU A 8 -11.67 1.44 18.38
CA GLU A 8 -12.38 0.76 19.47
C GLU A 8 -12.26 -0.77 19.33
N THR A 9 -11.63 -1.40 20.34
CA THR A 9 -11.35 -2.84 20.42
C THR A 9 -12.60 -3.70 20.57
N ASN A 10 -13.76 -3.09 20.78
CA ASN A 10 -15.06 -3.76 20.98
C ASN A 10 -16.01 -3.61 19.77
N TYR A 11 -15.48 -3.16 18.63
CA TYR A 11 -16.24 -2.99 17.40
C TYR A 11 -16.27 -4.28 16.55
N ILE A 12 -17.27 -4.41 15.68
CA ILE A 12 -17.36 -5.56 14.75
C ILE A 12 -16.10 -5.56 13.89
N THR A 13 -15.33 -6.64 13.97
CA THR A 13 -14.04 -6.80 13.29
C THR A 13 -14.09 -6.44 11.80
N ALA A 14 -15.16 -6.82 11.10
CA ALA A 14 -15.34 -6.50 9.67
C ALA A 14 -15.32 -4.99 9.38
N LEU A 15 -15.89 -4.17 10.28
CA LEU A 15 -15.90 -2.72 10.12
C LEU A 15 -14.52 -2.10 10.42
N ASN A 16 -13.77 -2.66 11.37
CA ASN A 16 -12.38 -2.27 11.59
C ASN A 16 -11.50 -2.58 10.38
N TYR A 17 -11.65 -3.75 9.77
CA TYR A 17 -10.94 -4.08 8.52
C TYR A 17 -11.33 -3.14 7.38
N GLY A 18 -12.62 -2.81 7.23
CA GLY A 18 -13.07 -1.88 6.20
C GLY A 18 -12.63 -0.43 6.44
N GLY A 19 -12.54 0.00 7.69
CA GLY A 19 -12.08 1.33 8.09
C GLY A 19 -10.56 1.41 8.21
N ILE A 20 -10.04 1.20 9.42
CA ILE A 20 -8.61 1.36 9.71
C ILE A 20 -7.75 0.34 8.96
N GLY A 21 -8.27 -0.88 8.71
CA GLY A 21 -7.56 -1.88 7.92
C GLY A 21 -7.25 -1.42 6.51
N THR A 22 -8.21 -0.77 5.84
CA THR A 22 -8.01 -0.16 4.51
C THR A 22 -6.95 0.94 4.56
N VAL A 23 -6.98 1.80 5.58
CA VAL A 23 -5.98 2.87 5.75
C VAL A 23 -4.59 2.29 5.96
N VAL A 24 -4.44 1.30 6.84
CA VAL A 24 -3.15 0.62 7.04
C VAL A 24 -2.66 -0.02 5.73
N GLY A 25 -3.56 -0.67 4.98
CA GLY A 25 -3.23 -1.24 3.67
C GLY A 25 -2.81 -0.18 2.64
N HIS A 26 -3.45 0.99 2.65
CA HIS A 26 -3.12 2.14 1.81
C HIS A 26 -1.69 2.64 2.09
N GLU A 27 -1.36 2.87 3.36
CA GLU A 27 -0.02 3.34 3.76
C GLU A 27 1.08 2.31 3.48
N ILE A 28 0.79 1.02 3.66
CA ILE A 28 1.73 -0.05 3.26
C ILE A 28 1.95 -0.04 1.75
N THR A 29 0.88 0.13 0.97
CA THR A 29 0.96 0.12 -0.50
C THR A 29 1.75 1.30 -1.05
N HIS A 30 1.78 2.45 -0.36
CA HIS A 30 2.65 3.57 -0.73
C HIS A 30 4.14 3.20 -0.74
N GLY A 31 4.58 2.21 0.04
CA GLY A 31 5.94 1.67 -0.05
C GLY A 31 6.25 0.91 -1.35
N PHE A 32 5.23 0.60 -2.15
CA PHE A 32 5.32 -0.20 -3.39
C PHE A 32 4.66 0.50 -4.59
N ASP A 33 4.20 1.73 -4.44
CA ASP A 33 3.68 2.51 -5.55
C ASP A 33 4.80 2.97 -6.50
N ASN A 34 4.45 3.74 -7.51
CA ASN A 34 5.39 4.18 -8.54
C ASN A 34 6.58 4.99 -7.98
N GLY A 35 6.43 5.61 -6.80
CA GLY A 35 7.50 6.28 -6.08
C GLY A 35 8.16 5.36 -5.06
N GLY A 36 7.37 4.70 -4.21
CA GLY A 36 7.87 3.87 -3.11
C GLY A 36 8.68 2.67 -3.57
N SER A 37 8.29 2.05 -4.69
CA SER A 37 9.00 0.90 -5.26
C SER A 37 10.47 1.18 -5.62
N LEU A 38 10.87 2.44 -5.76
CA LEU A 38 12.26 2.83 -6.05
C LEU A 38 13.18 2.76 -4.82
N TYR A 39 12.61 2.55 -3.62
CA TYR A 39 13.33 2.55 -2.37
C TYR A 39 13.42 1.13 -1.79
N ASP A 40 14.61 0.75 -1.30
CA ASP A 40 14.80 -0.51 -0.60
C ASP A 40 14.22 -0.48 0.83
N ALA A 41 14.29 -1.61 1.53
CA ALA A 41 13.73 -1.77 2.88
C ALA A 41 14.33 -0.82 3.93
N TYR A 42 15.43 -0.12 3.62
CA TYR A 42 16.06 0.86 4.50
C TYR A 42 15.79 2.31 4.05
N GLY A 43 15.00 2.51 2.99
CA GLY A 43 14.70 3.82 2.45
C GLY A 43 15.78 4.38 1.52
N ASN A 44 16.67 3.56 0.99
CA ASN A 44 17.66 4.02 0.00
C ASN A 44 17.10 3.91 -1.41
N LEU A 45 17.31 4.95 -2.23
CA LEU A 45 16.99 4.91 -3.65
C LEU A 45 17.90 3.88 -4.36
N ARG A 46 17.34 2.73 -4.72
CA ARG A 46 18.07 1.60 -5.26
C ARG A 46 17.13 0.72 -6.08
N GLU A 47 17.52 0.37 -7.29
CA GLU A 47 16.81 -0.66 -8.06
C GLU A 47 17.03 -2.03 -7.37
N TRP A 48 15.96 -2.56 -6.75
CA TRP A 48 15.97 -3.85 -6.05
C TRP A 48 15.05 -4.90 -6.70
N TRP A 49 14.28 -4.51 -7.70
CA TRP A 49 13.55 -5.41 -8.58
C TRP A 49 14.44 -5.92 -9.70
N ASN A 50 14.18 -7.16 -10.12
CA ASN A 50 14.70 -7.62 -11.40
C ASN A 50 13.87 -7.03 -12.55
N GLU A 51 14.42 -7.09 -13.76
CA GLU A 51 13.83 -6.48 -14.94
C GLU A 51 12.41 -7.03 -15.23
N ASP A 52 12.19 -8.33 -15.04
CA ASP A 52 10.89 -8.97 -15.24
C ASP A 52 9.84 -8.47 -14.25
N ALA A 53 10.18 -8.31 -12.97
CA ALA A 53 9.28 -7.79 -11.95
C ALA A 53 8.88 -6.35 -12.25
N LYS A 54 9.86 -5.51 -12.61
CA LYS A 54 9.62 -4.10 -12.99
C LYS A 54 8.70 -3.99 -14.20
N LYS A 55 8.98 -4.74 -15.26
CA LYS A 55 8.14 -4.76 -16.45
C LYS A 55 6.70 -5.20 -16.15
N ASN A 56 6.53 -6.26 -15.36
CA ASN A 56 5.20 -6.74 -14.97
C ASN A 56 4.44 -5.72 -14.10
N TYR A 57 5.15 -5.01 -13.24
CA TYR A 57 4.58 -3.94 -12.44
C TYR A 57 4.08 -2.79 -13.31
N GLU A 58 4.94 -2.27 -14.20
CA GLU A 58 4.61 -1.15 -15.10
C GLU A 58 3.40 -1.50 -16.00
N GLN A 59 3.33 -2.72 -16.53
CA GLN A 59 2.19 -3.19 -17.32
C GLN A 59 0.87 -3.19 -16.53
N ARG A 60 0.91 -3.61 -15.26
CA ARG A 60 -0.30 -3.63 -14.40
C ARG A 60 -0.68 -2.22 -13.94
N ALA A 61 0.30 -1.37 -13.67
CA ALA A 61 0.09 0.02 -13.32
C ALA A 61 -0.53 0.81 -14.48
N GLN A 62 -0.11 0.55 -15.72
CA GLN A 62 -0.66 1.20 -16.91
C GLN A 62 -2.17 0.96 -17.06
N CYS A 63 -2.65 -0.25 -16.71
CA CYS A 63 -4.08 -0.55 -16.69
C CYS A 63 -4.90 0.33 -15.72
N LEU A 64 -4.27 0.93 -14.72
CA LEU A 64 -4.91 1.87 -13.79
C LEU A 64 -4.80 3.34 -14.24
N ILE A 65 -3.91 3.62 -15.19
CA ILE A 65 -3.71 4.95 -15.78
C ILE A 65 -4.67 5.15 -16.96
N ASP A 66 -4.84 4.13 -17.80
CA ASP A 66 -5.73 4.11 -18.96
C ASP A 66 -7.21 4.27 -18.57
#